data_AF-A0A3C1MRU7-F1
#
_entry.id   AF-A0A3C1MRU7-F1
#
_cell.length_a   1.000
_cell.length_b   1.000
_cell.length_c   1.000
_cell.angle_alpha   90.00
_cell.angle_beta   90.00
_cell.angle_gamma   90.00
#
_symmetry.space_group_name_H-M   'P 1'
#
loop_
_entity.id
_entity.type
_entity.pdbx_description
1 polymer ?
#
loop_
_entity_poly.entity_id
_entity_poly.type
_entity_poly.pdbx_seq_one_letter_code
_entity_poly.pdbx_strand_id
1 'polypeptide(L)' 'MKHKVKQLHFVGIGGAGMSGIAEVRGNLDFVVTGSDMA' A
#
# COMPACT_ATOMS: atom_id res chain seq x y z
N MET A 1 -8.04 -17.37 13.44
CA MET A 1 -8.30 -15.91 13.51
C MET A 1 -7.67 -15.27 12.28
N LYS A 2 -8.47 -14.68 11.37
CA LYS A 2 -7.89 -13.97 10.22
C LYS A 2 -7.25 -12.68 10.74
N HIS A 3 -5.94 -12.52 10.60
CA HIS A 3 -5.27 -11.27 10.95
C HIS A 3 -5.91 -10.14 10.12
N LYS A 4 -6.71 -9.28 10.77
CA LYS A 4 -7.30 -8.11 10.12
C LYS A 4 -6.20 -7.08 9.92
N VAL A 5 -5.51 -7.18 8.78
CA VAL A 5 -4.61 -6.12 8.32
C VAL A 5 -5.49 -4.95 7.90
N LYS A 6 -5.44 -3.85 8.65
CA LYS A 6 -6.18 -2.61 8.33
C LYS A 6 -5.34 -1.61 7.55
N GLN A 7 -4.02 -1.67 7.71
CA GLN A 7 -3.10 -0.69 7.16
C GLN A 7 -1.89 -1.36 6.52
N LEU A 8 -1.52 -0.91 5.32
CA LEU A 8 -0.34 -1.35 4.58
C LEU A 8 0.59 -0.15 4.37
N HIS A 9 1.87 -0.34 4.66
CA HIS A 9 2.92 0.62 4.37
C HIS A 9 3.85 0.08 3.28
N PHE A 10 3.94 0.77 2.15
CA PHE A 10 4.80 0.41 1.03
C PHE A 10 6.10 1.23 1.06
N VAL A 11 7.24 0.55 1.16
CA VAL A 11 8.56 1.17 0.98
C VAL A 11 8.91 1.09 -0.50
N GLY A 12 9.25 2.23 -1.12
CA GLY A 12 9.42 2.34 -2.57
C GLY A 12 8.09 2.46 -3.33
N ILE A 13 7.09 3.16 -2.77
CA ILE A 13 5.74 3.25 -3.33
C ILE A 13 5.69 3.94 -4.71
N GLY A 14 6.65 4.80 -5.02
CA GLY A 14 6.83 5.47 -6.31
C GLY A 14 7.48 4.59 -7.38
N GLY A 15 7.99 3.41 -7.02
CA GLY A 15 8.56 2.45 -7.96
C GLY A 15 7.52 1.92 -8.96
N ALA A 16 7.98 1.55 -10.16
CA ALA A 16 7.13 0.99 -11.21
C ALA A 16 6.39 -0.26 -10.70
N GLY A 17 5.05 -0.20 -10.70
CA GLY A 17 4.16 -1.28 -10.26
C GLY A 17 3.72 -1.22 -8.80
N MET A 18 4.49 -0.59 -7.91
CA MET A 18 4.15 -0.48 -6.49
C MET A 18 2.97 0.48 -6.26
N SER A 19 2.90 1.56 -7.02
CA SER A 19 1.79 2.51 -7.02
C SER A 19 0.46 1.85 -7.42
N GLY A 20 0.46 1.00 -8.45
CA GLY A 20 -0.73 0.28 -8.89
C GLY A 20 -1.25 -0.72 -7.85
N ILE A 21 -0.34 -1.43 -7.16
CA ILE A 21 -0.73 -2.34 -6.07
C ILE A 21 -1.29 -1.54 -4.89
N ALA A 22 -0.66 -0.41 -4.54
CA ALA A 22 -1.14 0.50 -3.50
C ALA A 22 -2.55 1.02 -3.81
N GLU A 23 -2.83 1.39 -5.06
CA GLU A 23 -4.15 1.83 -5.52
C GLU A 23 -5.22 0.75 -5.37
N VAL A 24 -4.94 -0.48 -5.85
CA VAL A 24 -5.87 -1.61 -5.70
C VAL A 24 -6.18 -1.90 -4.23
N ARG A 25 -5.20 -1.78 -3.34
CA ARG A 25 -5.42 -1.97 -1.90
C ARG A 25 -6.26 -0.84 -1.30
N GLY A 26 -6.03 0.40 -1.72
CA GLY A 26 -6.89 1.54 -1.33
C GLY A 26 -8.35 1.32 -1.76
N ASN A 27 -8.57 0.80 -2.97
CA ASN A 27 -9.91 0.49 -3.49
C ASN A 27 -10.62 -0.67 -2.77
N LEU A 28 -9.87 -1.47 -2.01
CA LEU A 28 -10.40 -2.57 -1.18
C LEU A 28 -10.53 -2.17 0.31
N ASP A 29 -10.64 -0.87 0.58
CA ASP A 29 -10.79 -0.26 1.90
C ASP A 29 -9.63 -0.53 2.87
N PHE A 30 -8.42 -0.77 2.34
CA PHE A 30 -7.21 -0.77 3.17
C PHE A 30 -6.66 0.66 3.31
N VAL A 31 -6.17 0.98 4.51
CA VAL A 31 -5.40 2.21 4.72
C VAL A 31 -4.02 2.02 4.10
N VAL A 32 -3.68 2.78 3.06
CA VAL A 32 -2.39 2.67 2.38
C VAL A 32 -1.53 3.88 2.70
N THR A 33 -0.28 3.62 3.07
CA THR A 33 0.76 4.62 3.30
C THR A 33 2.02 4.19 2.56
N GLY A 34 2.95 5.11 2.31
CA GLY A 34 4.22 4.73 1.72
C GLY A 34 5.32 5.74 1.92
N SER A 35 6.54 5.29 1.66
CA SER A 35 7.76 6.10 1.63
C SER A 35 8.50 5.82 0.33
N ASP A 36 9.24 6.82 -0.15
CA ASP A 36 10.16 6.69 -1.27
C ASP A 36 11.37 7.60 -1.04
N MET A 37 12.42 7.42 -1.84
CA MET A 37 13.56 8.33 -1.82
C MET A 37 13.16 9.65 -2.50
N ALA A 38 13.71 10.77 -1.99
CA ALA A 38 13.53 12.10 -2.56
C ALA A 38 14.48 12.34 -3.74
#